data_AF-A0A1H0CM42-F1
#
_entry.id   AF-A0A1H0CM42-F1
#
_cell.length_a   1.000
_cell.length_b   1.000
_cell.length_c   1.000
_cell.angle_alpha   90.00
_cell.angle_beta   90.00
_cell.angle_gamma   90.00
#
_symmetry.space_group_name_H-M   'P 1'
#
loop_
_entity.id
_entity.type
_entity.pdbx_description
1 polymer ?
#
loop_
_entity_poly.entity_id
_entity_poly.type
_entity_poly.pdbx_seq_one_letter_code
_entity_poly.pdbx_strand_id
1 'polypeptide(L)'
;MGKIAEPWEPFEIWITIEGNKEKFLVVPDREEPKYEVFDDHTSVGTVWTEQKDTNTIWCAEGAIARELIDQIGEQIDSYKAWEITERASGSNDESEA
;
A
#
# COMPACT_ATOMS: atom_id res chain seq x y z
N MET A 1 -24.20 -1.06 6.69
CA MET A 1 -23.04 -0.80 7.57
C MET A 1 -21.82 -0.75 6.68
N GLY A 2 -21.39 0.44 6.28
CA GLY A 2 -20.15 0.59 5.52
C GLY A 2 -18.99 0.23 6.43
N LYS A 3 -18.26 -0.83 6.10
CA LYS A 3 -17.00 -1.11 6.76
C LYS A 3 -16.08 0.04 6.42
N ILE A 4 -15.85 0.91 7.39
CA ILE A 4 -14.82 1.92 7.33
C ILE A 4 -13.53 1.10 7.26
N ALA A 5 -12.91 1.02 6.08
CA ALA A 5 -11.59 0.43 5.96
C ALA A 5 -10.69 1.26 6.90
N GLU A 6 -10.32 0.68 8.02
CA GLU A 6 -9.45 1.39 8.94
C GLU A 6 -8.06 1.45 8.30
N PRO A 7 -7.30 2.56 8.40
CA PRO A 7 -6.03 2.73 7.68
C PRO A 7 -4.92 1.75 8.11
N TRP A 8 -5.23 0.85 9.06
CA TRP A 8 -4.41 -0.24 9.56
C TRP A 8 -4.94 -1.63 9.17
N GLU A 9 -5.94 -1.73 8.28
CA GLU A 9 -6.40 -3.02 7.78
C GLU A 9 -5.40 -3.59 6.77
N PRO A 10 -5.09 -4.90 6.86
CA PRO A 10 -4.24 -5.56 5.89
C PRO A 10 -4.94 -5.64 4.54
N PHE A 11 -4.19 -5.39 3.47
CA PHE A 11 -4.69 -5.39 2.11
C PHE A 11 -3.78 -6.20 1.18
N GLU A 12 -4.37 -6.72 0.12
CA GLU A 12 -3.66 -7.56 -0.85
C GLU A 12 -3.23 -6.71 -2.06
N ILE A 13 -1.97 -6.87 -2.47
CA ILE A 13 -1.42 -6.24 -3.67
C ILE A 13 -0.97 -7.31 -4.67
N TRP A 14 -0.97 -6.94 -5.95
CA TRP A 14 -0.53 -7.81 -7.04
C TRP A 14 0.77 -7.25 -7.63
N ILE A 15 1.83 -8.05 -7.58
CA ILE A 15 3.17 -7.68 -8.05
C ILE A 15 3.56 -8.61 -9.18
N THR A 16 4.29 -8.11 -10.18
CA THR A 16 4.76 -8.95 -11.30
C THR A 16 6.21 -9.33 -11.06
N ILE A 17 6.46 -10.63 -10.85
CA ILE A 17 7.78 -11.22 -10.61
C ILE A 17 8.06 -12.21 -11.73
N GLU A 18 9.16 -12.02 -12.46
CA GLU A 18 9.55 -12.87 -13.60
C GLU A 18 8.42 -13.06 -14.65
N GLY A 19 7.54 -12.06 -14.81
CA GLY A 19 6.40 -12.11 -15.72
C GLY A 19 5.14 -12.81 -15.17
N ASN A 20 5.20 -13.33 -13.95
CA ASN A 20 4.05 -13.91 -13.25
C ASN A 20 3.46 -12.90 -12.26
N LYS A 21 2.13 -12.84 -12.18
CA LYS A 21 1.47 -12.03 -11.15
C LYS A 21 1.40 -12.83 -9.87
N GLU A 22 2.12 -12.36 -8.87
CA GLU A 22 2.11 -12.91 -7.51
C GLU A 22 1.31 -11.97 -6.59
N LYS A 23 0.71 -12.57 -5.56
CA LYS A 23 -0.16 -11.87 -4.64
C LYS A 23 0.54 -11.77 -3.30
N PHE A 24 0.73 -10.55 -2.83
CA PHE A 24 1.34 -10.26 -1.55
C PHE A 24 0.31 -9.66 -0.60
N LEU A 25 0.40 -10.03 0.67
CA LEU A 25 -0.38 -9.42 1.73
C LEU A 25 0.46 -8.33 2.39
N VAL A 26 -0.08 -7.12 2.43
CA VAL A 26 0.54 -5.97 3.09
C VAL A 26 -0.19 -5.71 4.40
N VAL A 27 0.56 -5.72 5.50
CA VAL A 27 0.07 -5.45 6.84
C VAL A 27 0.67 -4.13 7.31
N PRO A 28 -0.08 -3.02 7.29
CA PRO A 28 0.37 -1.76 7.86
C PRO A 28 0.55 -1.88 9.38
N ASP A 29 1.65 -1.34 9.89
CA ASP A 29 1.88 -1.23 11.34
C ASP A 29 1.00 -0.11 11.93
N ARG A 30 0.55 -0.29 13.19
CA ARG A 30 -0.37 0.66 13.86
C ARG A 30 0.36 1.84 14.50
N GLU A 31 1.65 1.66 14.81
CA GLU A 31 2.47 2.61 15.56
C GLU A 31 3.47 3.32 14.65
N GLU A 32 3.96 2.65 13.61
CA GLU A 32 4.95 3.18 12.67
C GLU A 32 4.44 3.20 11.21
N PRO A 33 4.93 4.10 10.33
CA PRO A 33 4.61 4.11 8.90
C PRO A 33 5.34 3.01 8.13
N LYS A 34 5.31 1.79 8.68
CA LYS A 34 5.92 0.57 8.15
C LYS A 34 4.82 -0.37 7.67
N TYR A 35 5.14 -1.18 6.69
CA TYR A 35 4.23 -2.15 6.09
C TYR A 35 4.96 -3.47 5.99
N GLU A 36 4.50 -4.48 6.71
CA GLU A 36 5.05 -5.82 6.60
C GLU A 36 4.44 -6.53 5.40
N VAL A 37 5.29 -7.17 4.59
CA VAL A 37 4.89 -7.81 3.33
C VAL A 37 5.06 -9.31 3.45
N PHE A 38 3.98 -10.04 3.15
CA PHE A 38 3.94 -11.49 3.20
C PHE A 38 3.64 -12.07 1.81
N ASP A 39 4.39 -13.12 1.47
CA ASP A 39 4.12 -14.00 0.35
C ASP A 39 3.40 -15.24 0.88
N ASP A 40 2.06 -15.26 0.73
CA ASP A 40 1.17 -16.31 1.20
C ASP A 40 1.25 -16.57 2.74
N HIS A 41 2.27 -17.30 3.20
CA HIS A 41 2.55 -17.57 4.62
C HIS A 41 3.97 -17.21 5.06
N THR A 42 4.78 -16.61 4.18
CA THR A 42 6.19 -16.28 4.42
C THR A 42 6.37 -14.78 4.52
N SER A 43 6.94 -14.28 5.63
CA SER A 43 7.34 -12.87 5.72
C SER A 43 8.50 -12.63 4.77
N VAL A 44 8.29 -11.75 3.80
CA VAL A 44 9.28 -11.37 2.78
C VAL A 44 10.18 -10.27 3.34
N GLY A 45 9.57 -9.35 4.08
CA GLY A 45 10.23 -8.25 4.73
C GLY A 45 9.28 -7.09 5.01
N THR A 46 9.84 -6.01 5.54
CA THR A 46 9.10 -4.82 5.93
C THR A 46 9.49 -3.67 5.04
N VAL A 47 8.53 -2.96 4.46
CA VAL A 47 8.74 -1.77 3.64
C VAL A 47 8.28 -0.52 4.37
N TRP A 48 8.96 0.60 4.18
CA TRP A 48 8.56 1.89 4.75
C TRP A 48 8.98 3.04 3.85
N THR A 49 8.33 4.18 4.02
CA THR A 49 8.77 5.41 3.39
C THR A 49 9.78 6.11 4.28
N GLU A 50 10.91 6.50 3.69
CA GLU A 50 11.93 7.31 4.35
C GLU A 50 12.03 8.65 3.62
N GLN A 51 12.01 9.74 4.38
CA GLN A 51 12.23 11.07 3.82
C GLN A 51 13.72 11.33 3.75
N LYS A 52 14.26 11.33 2.53
CA LYS A 52 15.66 11.62 2.28
C LYS A 52 15.78 12.95 1.55
N ASP A 53 16.31 13.93 2.27
CA ASP A 53 16.38 15.33 1.82
C ASP A 53 14.98 15.89 1.51
N THR A 54 14.65 16.03 0.22
CA THR A 54 13.35 16.51 -0.28
C THR A 54 12.52 15.42 -0.95
N ASN A 55 13.01 14.18 -1.05
CA ASN A 55 12.30 13.09 -1.72
C ASN A 55 11.87 12.03 -0.71
N THR A 56 10.64 11.54 -0.86
CA THR A 56 10.21 10.33 -0.17
C THR A 56 10.67 9.13 -0.98
N ILE A 57 11.39 8.20 -0.36
CA ILE A 57 11.84 6.96 -0.99
C ILE A 57 11.24 5.77 -0.26
N TRP A 58 10.91 4.73 -1.00
CA TRP A 58 10.56 3.45 -0.40
C TRP A 58 11.84 2.69 -0.04
N CYS A 59 11.90 2.24 1.22
CA CYS A 59 12.96 1.43 1.81
C CYS A 59 12.36 0.09 2.23
N ALA A 60 13.21 -0.93 2.37
CA ALA A 60 12.80 -2.22 2.86
C ALA A 60 13.88 -2.88 3.71
N GLU A 61 13.45 -3.71 4.65
CA GLU A 61 14.26 -4.60 5.47
C GLU A 61 13.90 -6.03 5.11
N GLY A 62 14.92 -6.86 4.89
CA GLY A 62 14.76 -8.27 4.50
C GLY A 62 15.29 -8.57 3.11
N ALA A 63 14.84 -9.71 2.55
CA ALA A 63 15.29 -10.21 1.25
C ALA A 63 14.43 -9.68 0.09
N ILE A 64 14.10 -8.38 0.10
CA ILE A 64 13.28 -7.74 -0.92
C ILE A 64 14.17 -7.05 -1.95
N ALA A 65 14.04 -7.43 -3.23
CA ALA A 65 14.77 -6.78 -4.32
C ALA A 65 14.28 -5.34 -4.53
N ARG A 66 15.19 -4.42 -4.89
CA ARG A 66 14.86 -2.99 -5.05
C ARG A 66 13.72 -2.74 -6.05
N GLU A 67 13.67 -3.50 -7.13
CA GLU A 67 12.59 -3.42 -8.14
C GLU A 67 11.22 -3.79 -7.55
N LEU A 68 11.20 -4.77 -6.63
CA LEU A 68 10.01 -5.20 -5.91
C LEU A 68 9.54 -4.12 -4.94
N ILE A 69 10.47 -3.46 -4.23
CA ILE A 69 10.16 -2.34 -3.32
C ILE A 69 9.44 -1.22 -4.07
N ASP A 70 9.89 -0.89 -5.28
CA ASP A 70 9.30 0.18 -6.10
C ASP A 70 7.87 -0.17 -6.54
N GLN A 71 7.66 -1.40 -7.04
CA GLN A 71 6.32 -1.91 -7.40
C GLN A 71 5.38 -1.97 -6.19
N ILE A 72 5.85 -2.43 -5.03
CA ILE A 72 5.06 -2.46 -3.79
C ILE A 72 4.68 -1.04 -3.39
N GLY A 73 5.64 -0.11 -3.38
CA GLY A 73 5.40 1.29 -3.04
C GLY A 73 4.37 1.96 -3.95
N GLU A 74 4.47 1.73 -5.27
CA GLU A 74 3.51 2.24 -6.25
C GLU A 74 2.09 1.67 -6.03
N GLN A 75 1.97 0.38 -5.72
CA GLN A 75 0.68 -0.23 -5.43
C GLN A 75 0.07 0.28 -4.13
N ILE A 76 0.88 0.49 -3.08
CA ILE A 76 0.41 1.08 -1.81
C ILE A 76 -0.06 2.52 -2.03
N ASP A 77 0.69 3.32 -2.80
CA ASP A 77 0.30 4.70 -3.12
C ASP A 77 -0.99 4.73 -3.95
N SER A 78 -1.11 3.85 -4.94
CA SER A 78 -2.31 3.67 -5.75
C SER A 78 -3.52 3.28 -4.91
N TYR A 79 -3.35 2.34 -3.97
CA TYR A 79 -4.41 1.93 -3.06
C TYR A 79 -4.90 3.10 -2.21
N LYS A 80 -3.98 3.87 -1.61
CA LYS A 80 -4.31 5.06 -0.83
C LYS A 80 -4.97 6.15 -1.66
N ALA A 81 -4.51 6.37 -2.89
CA ALA A 81 -5.11 7.33 -3.81
C ALA A 81 -6.54 6.92 -4.19
N TRP A 82 -6.79 5.63 -4.37
CA TRP A 82 -8.13 5.07 -4.60
C TRP A 82 -9.06 5.28 -3.40
N GLU A 83 -8.59 5.03 -2.18
CA GLU A 83 -9.40 5.29 -0.98
C GLU A 83 -9.79 6.77 -0.83
N ILE A 84 -8.91 7.70 -1.24
CA ILE A 84 -9.19 9.14 -1.20
C ILE A 84 -10.18 9.53 -2.29
N THR A 85 -10.07 8.99 -3.51
CA THR A 85 -10.95 9.36 -4.62
C THR A 85 -12.38 8.81 -4.46
N GLU A 86 -12.55 7.60 -3.94
CA GLU A 86 -13.89 7.04 -3.67
C GLU A 86 -14.61 7.78 -2.53
N ARG A 87 -13.87 8.39 -1.59
CA ARG A 87 -14.45 9.27 -0.56
C ARG A 87 -14.81 10.66 -1.10
N ALA A 88 -14.08 11.16 -2.09
CA ALA A 88 -14.35 12.46 -2.71
C ALA A 88 -15.54 12.43 -3.69
N SER A 89 -15.81 11.29 -4.33
CA SER A 89 -16.95 11.13 -5.24
C SER A 89 -18.31 10.98 -4.53
N GLY A 90 -18.32 10.89 -3.20
CA GLY A 90 -19.54 10.86 -2.37
C GLY A 90 -20.12 12.22 -1.95
N SER A 91 -19.58 13.34 -2.46
CA SER A 91 -20.10 14.69 -2.20
C SER A 91 -20.35 15.44 -3.51
N ASN A 92 -21.32 14.98 -4.31
CA ASN A 92 -21.98 15.85 -5.27
C ASN A 92 -23.42 15.36 -5.56
N ASP A 93 -24.30 15.48 -4.57
CA ASP A 93 -25.74 15.62 -4.85
C ASP A 93 -26.32 16.65 -3.88
N GLU A 94 -26.15 17.92 -4.23
CA GLU A 94 -27.24 18.90 -4.14
C GLU A 94 -26.91 20.03 -5.12
N SER A 95 -27.15 19.75 -6.40
CA SER A 95 -27.43 20.78 -7.37
C SER A 95 -28.84 21.33 -7.11
N GLU A 96 -28.94 22.65 -7.13
CA GLU A 96 -30.10 23.42 -7.57
C GLU A 96 -31.38 23.39 -6.70
N ALA A 97 -31.59 24.51 -5.98
CA ALA A 97 -32.82 25.31 -6.08
C ALA A 97 -32.59 26.75 -5.60
#